data_AF-A0A974BMZ8-F1
#
_entry.id   AF-A0A974BMZ8-F1
#
_cell.length_a   1.000
_cell.length_b   1.000
_cell.length_c   1.000
_cell.angle_alpha   90.00
_cell.angle_beta   90.00
_cell.angle_gamma   90.00
#
_symmetry.space_group_name_H-M   'P 1'
#
loop_
_entity.id
_entity.type
_entity.pdbx_description
1 polymer ?
#
loop_
_entity_poly.entity_id
_entity_poly.type
_entity_poly.pdbx_seq_one_letter_code
_entity_poly.pdbx_strand_id
1 'polypeptide(L)'
;MCPKSTDKYRAKLKGLKLWLKKAVHVITTKDIIDRVNTILRGYYNYYCIRGNSQMVRRFRSDFIKLIYKWLNRRGQRNSFTWDKFNLFLKYNPIIYPKVVACISVD
;
A
#
# COMPACT_ATOMS: atom_id res chain seq x y z
N MET A 1 22.70 11.46 6.02
CA MET A 1 22.33 11.43 4.58
C MET A 1 21.34 10.28 4.37
N CYS A 2 20.03 10.55 4.27
CA CYS A 2 19.06 9.49 3.96
C CYS A 2 19.32 9.00 2.53
N PRO A 3 19.56 7.70 2.30
CA PRO A 3 19.71 7.17 0.95
C PRO A 3 18.47 7.54 0.15
N LYS A 4 18.64 8.21 -1.01
CA LYS A 4 17.58 8.77 -1.86
C LYS A 4 16.30 7.93 -1.77
N SER A 5 15.29 8.47 -1.08
CA SER A 5 14.07 7.72 -0.72
C SER A 5 13.38 7.10 -1.94
N THR A 6 13.61 7.67 -3.12
CA THR A 6 13.11 7.26 -4.43
C THR A 6 13.50 5.83 -4.84
N ASP A 7 14.74 5.40 -4.63
CA ASP A 7 15.18 4.07 -5.11
C ASP A 7 14.62 2.95 -4.24
N LYS A 8 14.63 3.14 -2.92
CA LYS A 8 14.00 2.20 -1.98
C LYS A 8 12.47 2.20 -2.17
N TYR A 9 11.84 3.35 -2.42
CA TYR A 9 10.42 3.48 -2.78
C TYR A 9 10.07 2.66 -4.02
N ARG A 10 10.81 2.87 -5.12
CA ARG A 10 10.60 2.17 -6.39
C ARG A 10 10.83 0.67 -6.23
N ALA A 11 11.87 0.27 -5.50
CA ALA A 11 12.15 -1.13 -5.22
C ALA A 11 11.00 -1.82 -4.46
N LYS A 12 10.41 -1.15 -3.46
CA LYS A 12 9.24 -1.68 -2.73
C LYS A 12 8.00 -1.81 -3.63
N LEU A 13 7.68 -0.79 -4.44
CA LEU A 13 6.58 -0.88 -5.40
C LEU A 13 6.80 -1.99 -6.44
N LYS A 14 8.03 -2.14 -6.93
CA LYS A 14 8.41 -3.23 -7.86
C LYS A 14 8.23 -4.59 -7.19
N GLY A 15 8.69 -4.75 -5.95
CA GLY A 15 8.52 -5.96 -5.15
C GLY A 15 7.04 -6.30 -4.94
N LEU A 16 6.23 -5.31 -4.53
CA LEU A 16 4.78 -5.48 -4.37
C LEU A 16 4.13 -5.89 -5.69
N LYS A 17 4.47 -5.24 -6.81
CA LYS A 17 3.95 -5.57 -8.14
C LYS A 17 4.25 -7.02 -8.52
N LEU A 18 5.49 -7.47 -8.32
CA LEU A 18 5.91 -8.83 -8.65
C LEU A 18 5.20 -9.86 -7.78
N TRP A 19 5.05 -9.58 -6.49
CA TRP A 19 4.31 -10.43 -5.59
C TRP A 19 2.81 -10.48 -5.94
N LEU A 20 2.16 -9.33 -6.17
CA LEU A 20 0.75 -9.25 -6.57
C LEU A 20 0.49 -10.05 -7.85
N LYS A 21 1.36 -9.95 -8.86
CA LYS A 21 1.22 -10.72 -10.11
C LYS A 21 1.08 -12.23 -9.87
N LYS A 22 1.75 -12.76 -8.84
CA LYS A 22 1.67 -14.18 -8.46
C LYS A 22 0.50 -14.45 -7.51
N ALA A 23 0.32 -13.60 -6.51
CA ALA A 23 -0.60 -13.82 -5.39
C ALA A 23 -2.08 -13.63 -5.76
N VAL A 24 -2.41 -12.69 -6.66
CA VAL A 24 -3.82 -12.32 -6.90
C VAL A 24 -4.69 -13.48 -7.41
N HIS A 25 -4.10 -14.50 -8.03
CA HIS A 25 -4.83 -15.68 -8.50
C HIS A 25 -4.88 -16.82 -7.48
N VAL A 26 -4.05 -16.76 -6.44
CA VAL A 26 -3.79 -17.88 -5.52
C VAL A 26 -4.45 -17.67 -4.16
N ILE A 27 -4.51 -16.42 -3.68
CA ILE A 27 -5.01 -16.10 -2.33
C ILE A 27 -6.25 -15.20 -2.37
N THR A 28 -6.93 -15.05 -1.22
CA THR A 28 -8.12 -14.21 -1.12
C THR A 28 -7.76 -12.73 -1.15
N THR A 29 -8.71 -11.86 -1.51
CA THR A 29 -8.51 -10.40 -1.44
C THR A 29 -8.18 -9.94 -0.02
N LYS A 30 -8.76 -10.57 1.00
CA LYS A 30 -8.46 -10.27 2.41
C LYS A 30 -7.01 -10.59 2.76
N ASP A 31 -6.51 -11.77 2.40
CA ASP A 31 -5.11 -12.15 2.64
C ASP A 31 -4.14 -11.20 1.92
N ILE A 32 -4.54 -10.69 0.74
CA ILE A 32 -3.76 -9.68 0.03
C ILE A 32 -3.64 -8.40 0.87
N ILE A 33 -4.74 -7.92 1.43
CA ILE A 33 -4.74 -6.73 2.30
C ILE A 33 -3.91 -6.97 3.56
N ASP A 34 -4.03 -8.12 4.21
CA ASP A 34 -3.29 -8.43 5.44
C ASP A 34 -1.76 -8.47 5.20
N ARG A 35 -1.34 -9.05 4.08
CA ARG A 35 0.07 -9.03 3.68
C ARG A 35 0.55 -7.62 3.34
N VAL A 36 -0.26 -6.85 2.62
CA VAL A 36 0.03 -5.44 2.31
C VAL A 36 0.20 -4.63 3.59
N ASN A 37 -0.66 -4.84 4.58
CA ASN A 37 -0.59 -4.16 5.87
C ASN A 37 0.72 -4.45 6.61
N THR A 38 1.22 -5.68 6.51
CA THR A 38 2.52 -6.07 7.08
C THR A 38 3.67 -5.32 6.39
N ILE A 39 3.65 -5.21 5.06
CA ILE A 39 4.66 -4.48 4.27
C ILE A 39 4.64 -2.98 4.62
N LEU A 40 3.45 -2.38 4.67
CA LEU A 40 3.29 -0.97 5.01
C LEU A 40 3.75 -0.69 6.44
N ARG A 41 3.56 -1.61 7.38
CA ARG A 41 3.97 -1.42 8.79
C ARG A 41 5.48 -1.31 8.89
N GLY A 42 6.20 -2.22 8.22
CA GLY A 42 7.65 -2.16 8.13
C GLY A 42 8.15 -0.91 7.41
N TYR A 43 7.47 -0.48 6.35
CA TYR A 43 7.80 0.78 5.67
C TYR A 43 7.60 1.99 6.59
N TYR A 44 6.48 2.08 7.29
CA TYR A 44 6.21 3.20 8.18
C TYR A 44 7.21 3.27 9.33
N ASN A 45 7.52 2.14 9.96
CA ASN A 45 8.53 2.08 11.03
C ASN A 45 9.92 2.53 10.56
N TYR A 46 10.27 2.33 9.29
CA TYR A 46 11.58 2.70 8.75
C TYR A 46 11.64 4.11 8.14
N TYR A 47 10.54 4.61 7.56
CA TYR A 47 10.53 5.86 6.77
C TYR A 47 9.67 6.99 7.35
N CYS A 48 8.80 6.74 8.35
CA CYS A 48 8.03 7.80 9.01
C CYS A 48 8.87 8.51 10.08
N ILE A 49 9.83 9.30 9.60
CA ILE A 49 10.60 10.27 10.38
C ILE A 49 10.01 11.66 10.12
N ARG A 50 10.03 12.56 11.12
CA ARG A 50 9.45 13.92 11.05
C ARG A 50 9.79 14.60 9.72
N GLY A 51 8.78 15.18 9.06
CA GLY A 51 8.92 15.94 7.81
C GLY A 51 8.60 15.17 6.52
N ASN A 52 8.27 13.87 6.57
CA ASN A 52 8.06 13.05 5.35
C ASN A 52 6.61 12.63 5.08
N SER A 53 5.63 13.33 5.68
CA SER A 53 4.20 12.99 5.61
C SER A 53 3.68 12.90 4.17
N GLN A 54 4.12 13.81 3.29
CA GLN A 54 3.69 13.84 1.90
C GLN A 54 4.15 12.62 1.09
N MET A 55 5.40 12.18 1.27
CA MET A 55 5.90 10.98 0.61
C MET A 55 5.20 9.72 1.12
N VAL A 56 4.93 9.64 2.42
CA VAL A 56 4.22 8.52 3.04
C VAL A 56 2.78 8.42 2.50
N ARG A 57 2.09 9.56 2.37
CA ARG A 57 0.76 9.63 1.74
C ARG A 57 0.80 9.18 0.28
N ARG A 58 1.77 9.67 -0.51
CA ARG A 58 1.97 9.25 -1.91
C ARG A 58 2.24 7.75 -2.05
N PHE A 59 3.14 7.21 -1.23
CA PHE A 59 3.45 5.78 -1.22
C PHE A 59 2.22 4.92 -0.93
N ARG A 60 1.45 5.29 0.09
CA ARG A 60 0.19 4.63 0.42
C ARG A 60 -0.79 4.66 -0.74
N SER A 61 -1.00 5.83 -1.36
CA SER A 61 -1.87 5.98 -2.53
C SER A 61 -1.44 5.08 -3.69
N ASP A 62 -0.14 5.06 -4.01
CA ASP A 62 0.38 4.22 -5.10
C ASP A 62 0.21 2.73 -4.81
N PHE A 63 0.37 2.31 -3.54
CA PHE A 63 0.07 0.95 -3.09
C PHE A 63 -1.41 0.59 -3.32
N ILE A 64 -2.34 1.44 -2.89
CA ILE A 64 -3.79 1.23 -3.04
C ILE A 64 -4.15 1.10 -4.53
N LYS A 65 -3.66 2.02 -5.38
CA LYS A 65 -3.89 1.98 -6.84
C LYS A 65 -3.34 0.72 -7.47
N LEU A 66 -2.15 0.26 -7.04
CA LEU A 66 -1.53 -0.96 -7.55
C LEU A 66 -2.33 -2.21 -7.19
N ILE A 67 -2.84 -2.29 -5.95
CA ILE A 67 -3.69 -3.39 -5.49
C ILE A 67 -5.00 -3.42 -6.29
N TYR A 68 -5.70 -2.28 -6.38
CA TYR A 68 -6.92 -2.15 -7.17
C TYR A 68 -6.72 -2.62 -8.61
N LYS A 69 -5.63 -2.17 -9.24
CA LYS A 69 -5.27 -2.56 -10.61
C LYS A 69 -5.07 -4.06 -10.77
N TRP A 70 -4.37 -4.71 -9.84
CA TRP A 70 -4.07 -6.15 -9.97
C TRP A 70 -5.23 -7.05 -9.56
N LEU A 71 -6.06 -6.64 -8.59
CA LEU A 71 -7.31 -7.34 -8.28
C LEU A 71 -8.26 -7.33 -9.48
N ASN A 72 -8.39 -6.19 -10.17
CA ASN A 72 -9.19 -6.08 -11.38
C ASN A 72 -8.62 -6.83 -12.60
N ARG A 73 -7.35 -7.25 -12.55
CA ARG A 73 -6.74 -8.11 -13.56
C ARG A 73 -6.94 -9.60 -13.31
N ARG A 74 -7.50 -9.98 -12.16
CA ARG A 74 -7.73 -11.38 -11.77
C ARG A 74 -8.75 -12.11 -12.66
N GLY A 75 -9.65 -11.40 -13.37
CA GLY A 75 -10.61 -11.96 -14.32
C GLY A 75 -12.05 -11.45 -14.14
N GLN A 76 -12.91 -11.71 -15.14
CA GLN A 76 -14.17 -10.98 -15.44
C GLN A 76 -15.31 -11.02 -14.40
N ARG A 77 -15.36 -11.97 -13.46
CA ARG A 77 -16.57 -12.17 -12.64
C ARG A 77 -16.67 -11.27 -11.40
N ASN A 78 -15.59 -10.61 -10.95
CA ASN A 78 -15.58 -9.81 -9.71
C ASN A 78 -14.68 -8.58 -9.79
N SER A 79 -14.76 -7.84 -10.89
CA SER A 79 -14.08 -6.55 -11.03
C SER A 79 -14.61 -5.55 -10.00
N PHE A 80 -13.73 -5.00 -9.18
CA PHE A 80 -14.05 -3.88 -8.31
C PHE A 80 -14.26 -2.60 -9.14
N THR A 81 -15.39 -1.94 -8.95
CA THR A 81 -15.45 -0.47 -9.13
C THR A 81 -14.66 0.20 -8.01
N TRP A 82 -14.25 1.45 -8.20
CA TRP A 82 -13.55 2.19 -7.15
C TRP A 82 -14.37 2.28 -5.86
N ASP A 83 -15.68 2.48 -5.95
CA ASP A 83 -16.56 2.57 -4.79
C ASP A 83 -16.71 1.24 -4.05
N LYS A 84 -16.88 0.12 -4.78
CA LYS A 84 -16.89 -1.22 -4.18
C LYS A 84 -15.55 -1.54 -3.51
N PHE A 85 -14.45 -1.09 -4.11
CA PHE A 85 -13.13 -1.25 -3.52
C PHE A 85 -12.98 -0.43 -2.24
N ASN A 86 -13.40 0.84 -2.25
CA ASN A 86 -13.39 1.69 -1.05
C ASN A 86 -14.28 1.10 0.05
N LEU A 87 -15.46 0.58 -0.30
CA LEU A 87 -16.34 -0.10 0.66
C LEU A 87 -15.65 -1.35 1.24
N PHE A 88 -15.02 -2.16 0.40
CA PHE A 88 -14.24 -3.31 0.86
C PHE A 88 -13.11 -2.88 1.82
N LEU A 89 -12.41 -1.77 1.53
CA LEU A 89 -11.37 -1.22 2.38
C LEU A 89 -11.91 -0.62 3.70
N LYS A 90 -13.20 -0.26 3.80
CA LYS A 90 -13.79 0.12 5.09
C LYS A 90 -13.82 -1.06 6.07
N TYR A 91 -14.10 -2.26 5.57
CA TYR A 91 -14.12 -3.49 6.37
C TYR A 91 -12.76 -4.18 6.46
N ASN A 92 -11.87 -3.92 5.51
CA ASN A 92 -10.51 -4.47 5.42
C ASN A 92 -9.51 -3.31 5.31
N PRO A 93 -9.30 -2.53 6.39
CA PRO A 93 -8.55 -1.29 6.32
C PRO A 93 -7.08 -1.55 5.99
N ILE A 94 -6.58 -0.85 4.97
CA ILE A 94 -5.14 -0.75 4.78
C ILE A 94 -4.62 0.23 5.84
N ILE A 95 -3.60 -0.14 6.62
CA ILE A 95 -3.10 0.65 7.75
C ILE A 95 -2.63 2.05 7.35
N TYR A 96 -3.01 3.07 8.11
CA TYR A 96 -2.41 4.40 8.01
C TYR A 96 -1.12 4.43 8.85
N PRO A 97 -0.10 5.23 8.49
CA PRO A 97 1.02 5.47 9.39
C PRO A 97 0.48 5.99 10.73
N LYS A 98 0.76 5.29 11.84
CA LYS A 98 0.54 5.85 13.17
C LYS A 98 1.43 7.08 13.28
N VAL A 99 0.83 8.24 13.51
CA VAL A 99 1.53 9.51 13.72
C VAL A 99 2.27 9.40 15.06
N VAL A 100 3.45 8.79 15.07
CA VAL A 100 4.30 8.76 16.28
C VAL A 100 5.38 9.84 16.21
N ALA A 101 5.68 10.40 15.02
CA ALA A 101 6.49 11.60 14.89
C ALA A 101 6.33 12.24 13.49
N CYS A 102 5.15 12.71 13.15
CA CYS A 102 4.99 13.77 12.14
C CYS A 102 4.33 14.95 12.88
N ILE A 103 5.06 15.56 13.82
CA ILE A 103 4.67 16.88 14.30
C ILE A 103 4.83 17.80 13.10
N SER A 104 3.71 18.24 12.52
CA SER A 104 3.68 19.49 11.80
C SER A 104 4.12 20.54 12.82
N VAL A 105 5.31 21.11 12.63
CA VAL A 105 5.60 22.40 13.24
C VAL A 105 4.88 23.38 12.32
N ASP A 106 3.78 23.93 12.81
CA ASP A 106 3.12 25.09 12.21
C ASP A 106 4.09 26.27 12.14
#